data_AF-A0A9E5YQH1-F1
#
_entry.id   AF-A0A9E5YQH1-F1
#
_cell.length_a   1.000
_cell.length_b   1.000
_cell.length_c   1.000
_cell.angle_alpha   90.00
_cell.angle_beta   90.00
_cell.angle_gamma   90.00
#
_symmetry.space_group_name_H-M   'P 1'
#
loop_
_entity.id
_entity.type
_entity.pdbx_description
1 polymer ?
#
loop_
_entity_poly.entity_id
_entity_poly.type
_entity_poly.pdbx_seq_one_letter_code
_entity_poly.pdbx_strand_id
1 'polypeptide(L)'
;MIKYIPNFLTILRMVLVPIFIWLIFFAPFASRVLLATVVLIVAGITDYFDGMLARKFKVVTDFGKIMDPLADKMLVLSALLAIALSPINYISIFVVFIILFREIAVSILRNYYARKNIYLAANIWGKLKTVLQMLGVIAALVYYSLSQIIQGWNPHQKCIVLGFRVFFWVVVFITILSGMNYFFLRKKDREKSGNEE
;
A
#
# COMPACT_ATOMS: atom_id res chain seq x y z
N MET A 1 -1.40 14.04 27.19
CA MET A 1 -2.51 13.65 26.29
C MET A 1 -2.13 13.70 24.81
N ILE A 2 -1.51 14.77 24.31
CA ILE A 2 -1.12 14.94 22.88
C ILE A 2 -0.12 13.86 22.37
N LYS A 3 0.68 13.29 23.27
CA LYS A 3 1.68 12.24 22.98
C LYS A 3 1.09 10.90 22.49
N TYR A 4 -0.20 10.66 22.69
CA TYR A 4 -0.87 9.39 22.34
C TYR A 4 -1.72 9.46 21.07
N ILE A 5 -1.93 10.66 20.51
CA ILE A 5 -2.74 10.86 19.30
C ILE A 5 -2.17 10.08 18.10
N PRO A 6 -0.83 10.07 17.86
CA PRO A 6 -0.24 9.25 16.79
C PRO A 6 -0.57 7.76 16.94
N ASN A 7 -0.27 7.20 18.12
CA ASN A 7 -0.51 5.78 18.41
C ASN A 7 -2.00 5.40 18.29
N PHE A 8 -2.91 6.31 18.66
CA PHE A 8 -4.35 6.08 18.51
C PHE A 8 -4.77 5.97 17.04
N LEU A 9 -4.21 6.81 16.16
CA LEU A 9 -4.44 6.74 14.71
C LEU A 9 -3.90 5.44 14.12
N THR A 10 -2.73 4.96 14.55
CA THR A 10 -2.21 3.65 14.14
C THR A 10 -3.13 2.51 14.57
N ILE A 11 -3.60 2.53 15.82
CA ILE A 11 -4.52 1.51 16.36
C ILE A 11 -5.85 1.54 15.61
N LEU A 12 -6.39 2.73 15.37
CA LEU A 12 -7.59 2.90 14.56
C LEU A 12 -7.40 2.25 13.19
N ARG A 13 -6.29 2.52 12.50
CA ARG A 13 -6.00 1.91 11.19
C ARG A 13 -5.94 0.39 11.25
N MET A 14 -5.30 -0.17 12.28
CA MET A 14 -5.25 -1.61 12.49
C MET A 14 -6.63 -2.24 12.69
N VAL A 15 -7.57 -1.51 13.28
CA VAL A 15 -8.98 -1.94 13.41
C VAL A 15 -9.76 -1.73 12.10
N LEU A 16 -9.46 -0.69 11.33
CA LEU A 16 -10.11 -0.43 10.04
C LEU A 16 -9.75 -1.48 8.97
N VAL A 17 -8.55 -2.06 9.00
CA VAL A 17 -8.15 -3.12 8.04
C VAL A 17 -9.05 -4.37 8.10
N PRO A 18 -9.29 -5.03 9.26
CA PRO A 18 -10.19 -6.18 9.31
C PRO A 18 -11.63 -5.79 9.00
N ILE A 19 -12.08 -4.58 9.35
CA ILE A 19 -13.40 -4.07 8.95
C ILE A 19 -13.48 -3.97 7.41
N PHE A 20 -12.45 -3.41 6.76
CA PHE A 20 -12.36 -3.33 5.31
C PHE A 20 -12.45 -4.73 4.66
N ILE A 21 -11.68 -5.70 5.15
CA ILE A 21 -11.72 -7.09 4.66
C ILE A 21 -13.10 -7.69 4.85
N TRP A 22 -13.70 -7.51 6.04
CA TRP A 22 -15.04 -8.02 6.33
C TRP A 22 -16.10 -7.45 5.38
N LEU A 23 -16.05 -6.15 5.12
CA LEU A 23 -16.95 -5.46 4.18
C LEU A 23 -16.83 -6.02 2.75
N ILE A 24 -15.62 -6.27 2.27
CA ILE A 24 -15.41 -6.80 0.91
C ILE A 24 -15.90 -8.24 0.77
N PHE A 25 -15.53 -9.12 1.71
CA PHE A 25 -15.68 -10.57 1.52
C PHE A 25 -16.93 -11.15 2.18
N PHE A 26 -17.36 -10.63 3.33
CA PHE A 26 -18.35 -11.30 4.18
C PHE A 26 -19.65 -10.52 4.36
N ALA A 27 -19.64 -9.19 4.24
CA ALA A 27 -20.84 -8.38 4.43
C ALA A 27 -21.96 -8.77 3.43
N PRO A 28 -23.20 -8.99 3.90
CA PRO A 28 -24.30 -9.51 3.07
C PRO A 28 -25.17 -8.42 2.40
N PHE A 29 -24.72 -7.17 2.34
CA PHE A 29 -25.51 -6.04 1.82
C PHE A 29 -24.90 -5.40 0.57
N ALA A 30 -25.74 -4.79 -0.27
CA ALA A 30 -25.36 -4.29 -1.59
C ALA A 30 -24.31 -3.16 -1.55
N SER A 31 -24.39 -2.24 -0.59
CA SER A 31 -23.48 -1.09 -0.47
C SER A 31 -22.11 -1.42 0.17
N ARG A 32 -21.80 -2.70 0.37
CA ARG A 32 -20.60 -3.14 1.10
C ARG A 32 -19.28 -2.67 0.50
N VAL A 33 -19.14 -2.68 -0.83
CA VAL A 33 -17.89 -2.26 -1.48
C VAL A 33 -17.74 -0.75 -1.44
N LEU A 34 -18.85 0.00 -1.51
CA LEU A 34 -18.83 1.44 -1.29
C LEU A 34 -18.34 1.78 0.13
N LEU A 35 -18.90 1.13 1.15
CA LEU A 35 -18.45 1.34 2.54
C LEU A 35 -17.00 0.92 2.73
N ALA A 36 -16.56 -0.20 2.14
CA ALA A 36 -15.16 -0.62 2.17
C ALA A 36 -14.25 0.44 1.52
N THR A 37 -14.67 1.03 0.40
CA THR A 37 -13.92 2.10 -0.26
C THR A 37 -13.77 3.32 0.65
N VAL A 38 -14.86 3.72 1.34
CA VAL A 38 -14.81 4.82 2.32
C VAL A 38 -13.85 4.49 3.47
N VAL A 39 -13.93 3.27 4.02
CA VAL A 39 -13.01 2.80 5.08
C VAL A 39 -11.56 2.85 4.62
N LEU A 40 -11.26 2.39 3.40
CA LEU A 40 -9.91 2.43 2.82
C LEU A 40 -9.39 3.87 2.70
N ILE A 41 -10.23 4.80 2.21
CA ILE A 41 -9.86 6.21 2.07
C ILE A 41 -9.60 6.83 3.44
N VAL A 42 -10.48 6.60 4.42
CA VAL A 42 -10.31 7.09 5.79
C VAL A 42 -9.05 6.51 6.43
N ALA A 43 -8.76 5.23 6.22
CA ALA A 43 -7.54 4.58 6.70
C ALA A 43 -6.26 5.17 6.08
N GLY A 44 -6.29 5.51 4.78
CA GLY A 44 -5.17 6.20 4.12
C GLY A 44 -5.00 7.65 4.58
N ILE A 45 -6.09 8.37 4.80
CA ILE A 45 -6.05 9.75 5.32
C ILE A 45 -5.49 9.77 6.74
N THR A 46 -5.91 8.83 7.60
CA THR A 46 -5.40 8.76 8.97
C THR A 46 -3.89 8.51 9.03
N ASP A 47 -3.30 7.79 8.07
CA ASP A 47 -1.83 7.67 7.93
C ASP A 47 -1.11 8.99 7.66
N TYR A 48 -1.65 9.77 6.73
CA TYR A 48 -1.09 11.08 6.42
C TYR A 48 -1.12 12.00 7.65
N PHE A 49 -2.24 12.02 8.37
CA PHE A 49 -2.39 12.85 9.57
C PHE A 49 -1.47 12.39 10.71
N ASP A 50 -1.35 11.08 10.94
CA ASP A 50 -0.47 10.51 11.95
C ASP A 50 0.99 10.91 11.70
N GLY A 51 1.49 10.71 10.48
CA GLY A 51 2.84 11.11 10.09
C GLY A 51 3.07 12.63 10.14
N MET A 52 2.05 13.44 9.91
CA MET A 52 2.13 14.90 10.07
C MET A 52 2.20 15.31 11.54
N LEU A 53 1.34 14.73 12.38
CA LEU A 53 1.25 15.01 13.82
C LEU A 53 2.53 14.55 14.54
N ALA A 54 3.03 13.35 14.25
CA ALA A 54 4.27 12.84 14.81
C ALA A 54 5.47 13.75 14.51
N ARG A 55 5.58 14.26 13.28
CA ARG A 55 6.62 15.22 12.88
C ARG A 55 6.46 16.58 13.57
N LYS A 56 5.24 17.09 13.65
CA LYS A 56 4.95 18.40 14.26
C LYS A 56 5.21 18.42 15.76
N PHE A 57 4.85 17.34 16.45
CA PHE A 57 5.00 17.25 17.90
C PHE A 57 6.32 16.60 18.36
N LYS A 58 7.17 16.15 17.42
CA LYS A 58 8.41 15.39 17.70
C LYS A 58 8.19 14.21 18.65
N VAL A 59 7.00 13.63 18.60
CA VAL A 59 6.63 12.48 19.42
C VAL A 59 6.85 11.23 18.58
N VAL A 60 7.93 10.52 18.89
CA VAL A 60 8.20 9.20 18.33
C VAL A 60 8.14 8.21 19.47
N THR A 61 7.21 7.26 19.41
CA THR A 61 7.11 6.17 20.39
C THR A 61 7.69 4.89 19.79
N ASP A 62 8.27 4.02 20.62
CA ASP A 62 8.81 2.73 20.12
C ASP A 62 7.71 1.80 19.60
N PHE A 63 6.48 1.95 20.12
CA PHE A 63 5.30 1.29 19.59
C PHE A 63 5.00 1.74 18.16
N GLY A 64 4.85 3.06 17.92
CA GLY A 64 4.57 3.59 16.57
C GLY A 64 5.63 3.19 15.54
N LYS A 65 6.92 3.21 15.91
CA LYS A 65 8.01 2.77 15.02
C LYS A 65 7.83 1.36 14.44
N ILE A 66 7.18 0.46 15.18
CA ILE A 66 6.96 -0.93 14.78
C ILE A 66 5.58 -1.07 14.13
N MET A 67 4.56 -0.42 14.69
CA MET A 67 3.18 -0.60 14.27
C MET A 67 2.84 0.18 12.99
N ASP A 68 3.41 1.36 12.75
CA ASP A 68 3.11 2.14 11.54
C ASP A 68 3.53 1.40 10.26
N PRO A 69 4.76 0.84 10.15
CA PRO A 69 5.15 0.07 8.98
C PRO A 69 4.39 -1.25 8.82
N LEU A 70 3.83 -1.79 9.91
CA LEU A 70 3.01 -2.99 9.88
C LEU A 70 1.61 -2.67 9.36
N ALA A 71 0.95 -1.66 9.93
CA ALA A 71 -0.39 -1.23 9.56
C ALA A 71 -0.44 -0.76 8.10
N ASP A 72 0.59 -0.04 7.62
CA ASP A 72 0.73 0.38 6.22
C ASP A 72 0.69 -0.83 5.27
N LYS A 73 1.54 -1.84 5.52
CA LYS A 73 1.60 -3.06 4.70
C LYS A 73 0.30 -3.85 4.74
N MET A 74 -0.35 -3.95 5.90
CA MET A 74 -1.62 -4.65 6.04
C MET A 74 -2.73 -3.95 5.25
N LEU A 75 -2.77 -2.61 5.27
CA LEU A 75 -3.74 -1.84 4.49
C LEU A 75 -3.52 -2.04 2.99
N VAL A 76 -2.28 -1.88 2.52
CA VAL A 76 -1.95 -2.01 1.09
C VAL A 76 -2.18 -3.44 0.59
N LEU A 77 -1.81 -4.46 1.37
CA LEU A 77 -2.00 -5.87 1.01
C LEU A 77 -3.49 -6.24 0.98
N SER A 78 -4.26 -5.84 1.98
CA SER A 78 -5.70 -6.12 2.02
C SER A 78 -6.42 -5.45 0.85
N ALA A 79 -6.06 -4.21 0.52
CA ALA A 79 -6.52 -3.48 -0.66
C ALA A 79 -6.24 -4.23 -1.98
N LEU A 80 -5.02 -4.72 -2.16
CA LEU A 80 -4.66 -5.51 -3.34
C LEU A 80 -5.40 -6.84 -3.40
N LEU A 81 -5.55 -7.54 -2.28
CA LEU A 81 -6.29 -8.80 -2.21
C LEU A 81 -7.78 -8.59 -2.55
N ALA A 82 -8.37 -7.49 -2.08
CA ALA A 82 -9.76 -7.14 -2.37
C ALA A 82 -10.06 -7.07 -3.87
N ILE A 83 -9.13 -6.50 -4.66
CA ILE A 83 -9.28 -6.37 -6.11
C ILE A 83 -8.77 -7.59 -6.89
N ALA A 84 -7.99 -8.49 -6.26
CA ALA A 84 -7.46 -9.70 -6.88
C ALA A 84 -8.38 -10.92 -6.72
N LEU A 85 -9.21 -10.94 -5.68
CA LEU A 85 -10.07 -12.06 -5.34
C LEU A 85 -11.54 -11.78 -5.68
N SER A 86 -12.36 -12.83 -5.66
CA SER A 86 -13.81 -12.71 -5.76
C SER A 86 -14.33 -11.87 -4.58
N PRO A 87 -15.23 -10.90 -4.80
CA PRO A 87 -16.07 -10.75 -5.99
C PRO A 87 -15.51 -9.83 -7.09
N ILE A 88 -14.40 -9.12 -6.88
CA ILE A 88 -13.92 -8.08 -7.81
C ILE A 88 -13.05 -8.69 -8.93
N ASN A 89 -12.01 -9.46 -8.57
CA ASN A 89 -11.17 -10.21 -9.51
C ASN A 89 -10.70 -9.43 -10.76
N TYR A 90 -10.27 -8.18 -10.57
CA TYR A 90 -9.77 -7.34 -11.65
C TYR A 90 -8.30 -7.58 -11.95
N ILE A 91 -7.51 -8.00 -10.97
CA ILE A 91 -6.09 -8.27 -11.14
C ILE A 91 -5.76 -9.73 -10.83
N SER A 92 -4.65 -10.22 -11.36
CA SER A 92 -4.16 -11.56 -11.02
C SER A 92 -3.55 -11.59 -9.63
N ILE A 93 -3.74 -12.68 -8.89
CA ILE A 93 -3.08 -12.90 -7.59
C ILE A 93 -1.55 -12.84 -7.68
N PHE A 94 -0.96 -13.15 -8.84
CA PHE A 94 0.48 -13.02 -9.07
C PHE A 94 0.98 -11.58 -8.94
N VAL A 95 0.17 -10.59 -9.34
CA VAL A 95 0.49 -9.16 -9.14
C VAL A 95 0.67 -8.87 -7.65
N VAL A 96 -0.24 -9.37 -6.82
CA VAL A 96 -0.22 -9.18 -5.37
C VAL A 96 1.05 -9.78 -4.77
N PHE A 97 1.39 -11.02 -5.16
CA PHE A 97 2.61 -11.68 -4.68
C PHE A 97 3.89 -10.95 -5.08
N ILE A 98 3.99 -10.46 -6.32
CA ILE A 98 5.19 -9.73 -6.78
C ILE A 98 5.36 -8.43 -5.99
N ILE A 99 4.27 -7.66 -5.81
CA ILE A 99 4.31 -6.42 -5.03
C ILE A 99 4.71 -6.71 -3.58
N LEU A 100 4.05 -7.69 -2.94
CA LEU A 100 4.30 -8.09 -1.57
C LEU A 100 5.75 -8.55 -1.36
N PHE A 101 6.24 -9.44 -2.21
CA PHE A 101 7.61 -9.94 -2.15
C PHE A 101 8.61 -8.80 -2.19
N ARG A 102 8.41 -7.85 -3.12
CA ARG A 102 9.29 -6.69 -3.25
C ARG A 102 9.21 -5.80 -2.00
N GLU A 103 8.02 -5.53 -1.47
CA GLU A 103 7.86 -4.69 -0.27
C GLU A 103 8.55 -5.27 0.96
N ILE A 104 8.46 -6.58 1.14
CA ILE A 104 9.19 -7.30 2.19
C ILE A 104 10.70 -7.22 1.93
N ALA A 105 11.15 -7.53 0.71
CA ALA A 105 12.57 -7.52 0.35
C ALA A 105 13.23 -6.14 0.58
N VAL A 106 12.60 -5.05 0.12
CA VAL A 106 13.13 -3.69 0.32
C VAL A 106 13.07 -3.28 1.79
N SER A 107 12.04 -3.68 2.54
CA SER A 107 11.96 -3.42 3.98
C SER A 107 13.09 -4.09 4.75
N ILE A 108 13.36 -5.37 4.47
CA ILE A 108 14.45 -6.13 5.08
C ILE A 108 15.78 -5.47 4.74
N LEU A 109 15.99 -5.13 3.46
CA LEU A 109 17.20 -4.48 3.00
C LEU A 109 17.44 -3.17 3.75
N ARG A 110 16.43 -2.31 3.84
CA ARG A 110 16.51 -1.03 4.54
C ARG A 110 16.82 -1.20 6.03
N ASN A 111 16.16 -2.16 6.69
CA ASN A 111 16.42 -2.46 8.10
C ASN A 111 17.82 -3.04 8.33
N TYR A 112 18.33 -3.87 7.43
CA TYR A 112 19.68 -4.41 7.50
C TYR A 112 20.74 -3.30 7.40
N TYR A 113 20.58 -2.36 6.48
CA TYR A 113 21.53 -1.24 6.34
C TYR A 113 21.38 -0.17 7.42
N ALA A 114 20.17 0.06 7.94
CA ALA A 114 19.97 0.95 9.08
C ALA A 114 20.79 0.50 10.30
N ARG A 115 20.94 -0.83 10.51
CA ARG A 115 21.82 -1.39 11.56
C ARG A 115 23.31 -1.13 11.32
N LYS A 116 23.71 -0.84 10.08
CA LYS A 116 25.09 -0.45 9.71
C LYS A 116 25.28 1.07 9.63
N ASN A 117 24.33 1.86 10.13
CA ASN A 117 24.31 3.32 10.02
C ASN A 117 24.32 3.86 8.58
N ILE A 118 23.91 3.05 7.60
CA ILE A 118 23.77 3.46 6.19
C ILE A 118 22.29 3.70 5.90
N TYR A 119 21.94 4.97 5.65
CA TYR A 119 20.57 5.37 5.36
C TYR A 119 20.30 5.38 3.85
N LEU A 120 19.59 4.37 3.38
CA LEU A 120 19.10 4.32 1.99
C LEU A 120 17.99 5.35 1.78
N ALA A 121 18.30 6.41 1.05
CA ALA A 121 17.35 7.47 0.72
C ALA A 121 16.15 6.94 -0.09
N ALA A 122 14.97 7.52 0.15
CA ALA A 122 13.75 7.16 -0.57
C ALA A 122 13.83 7.63 -2.04
N ASN A 123 13.69 6.70 -2.97
CA ASN A 123 13.71 7.00 -4.39
C ASN A 123 12.33 7.49 -4.89
N ILE A 124 12.31 8.40 -5.87
CA ILE A 124 11.10 8.91 -6.54
C ILE A 124 10.25 7.76 -7.09
N TRP A 125 10.88 6.75 -7.68
CA TRP A 125 10.21 5.53 -8.17
C TRP A 125 9.45 4.78 -7.06
N GLY A 126 9.96 4.83 -5.83
CA GLY A 126 9.33 4.25 -4.65
C GLY A 126 8.13 5.04 -4.12
N LYS A 127 8.01 6.33 -4.46
CA LYS A 127 6.79 7.13 -4.21
C LYS A 127 5.79 7.00 -5.33
N LEU A 128 6.26 7.00 -6.58
CA LEU A 128 5.39 6.88 -7.75
C LEU A 128 4.59 5.57 -7.72
N LYS A 129 5.25 4.45 -7.36
CA LYS A 129 4.55 3.17 -7.21
C LYS A 129 3.36 3.25 -6.25
N THR A 130 3.50 3.95 -5.13
CA THR A 130 2.54 3.84 -4.01
C THR A 130 1.33 4.68 -4.34
N VAL A 131 1.57 5.85 -4.94
CA VAL A 131 0.52 6.68 -5.52
C VAL A 131 -0.25 5.90 -6.59
N LEU A 132 0.43 5.30 -7.56
CA LEU A 132 -0.24 4.56 -8.63
C LEU A 132 -1.03 3.34 -8.11
N GLN A 133 -0.45 2.61 -7.17
CA GLN A 133 -1.08 1.44 -6.57
C GLN A 133 -2.34 1.82 -5.77
N MET A 134 -2.25 2.84 -4.91
CA MET A 134 -3.39 3.30 -4.11
C MET A 134 -4.49 3.89 -5.00
N LEU A 135 -4.14 4.72 -5.98
CA LEU A 135 -5.11 5.25 -6.93
C LEU A 135 -5.78 4.14 -7.75
N GLY A 136 -5.00 3.16 -8.22
CA GLY A 136 -5.53 2.02 -8.97
C GLY A 136 -6.50 1.17 -8.16
N VAL A 137 -6.19 0.89 -6.88
CA VAL A 137 -7.10 0.16 -5.99
C VAL A 137 -8.37 0.97 -5.78
N ILE A 138 -8.26 2.25 -5.40
CA ILE A 138 -9.44 3.08 -5.13
C ILE A 138 -10.32 3.17 -6.38
N ALA A 139 -9.73 3.39 -7.56
CA ALA A 139 -10.46 3.41 -8.82
C ALA A 139 -11.18 2.08 -9.12
N ALA A 140 -10.51 0.94 -8.89
CA ALA A 140 -11.12 -0.38 -9.05
C ALA A 140 -12.30 -0.61 -8.08
N LEU A 141 -12.14 -0.24 -6.82
CA LEU A 141 -13.19 -0.37 -5.81
C LEU A 141 -14.38 0.56 -6.11
N VAL A 142 -14.12 1.81 -6.49
CA VAL A 142 -15.16 2.77 -6.89
C VAL A 142 -15.93 2.25 -8.10
N TYR A 143 -15.22 1.81 -9.13
CA TYR A 143 -15.85 1.28 -10.34
C TYR A 143 -16.73 0.05 -10.04
N TYR A 144 -16.24 -0.89 -9.22
CA TYR A 144 -17.06 -2.02 -8.76
C TYR A 144 -18.26 -1.54 -7.91
N SER A 145 -18.07 -0.53 -7.05
CA SER A 145 -19.15 0.00 -6.21
C SER A 145 -20.28 0.64 -7.03
N LEU A 146 -19.93 1.32 -8.13
CA LEU A 146 -20.91 1.94 -9.04
C LEU A 146 -21.80 0.89 -9.70
N SER A 147 -21.26 -0.28 -10.04
CA SER A 147 -22.07 -1.37 -10.60
C SER A 147 -23.08 -1.96 -9.60
N GLN A 148 -22.86 -1.76 -8.30
CA GLN A 148 -23.83 -2.19 -7.26
C GLN A 148 -24.98 -1.19 -7.09
N ILE A 149 -24.78 0.07 -7.50
CA ILE A 149 -25.76 1.16 -7.39
C ILE A 149 -26.58 1.26 -8.67
N ILE A 150 -25.92 1.18 -9.82
CA ILE A 150 -26.54 1.37 -11.14
C ILE A 150 -27.04 0.01 -11.64
N GLN A 151 -28.37 -0.13 -11.68
CA GLN A 151 -29.02 -1.34 -12.17
C GLN A 151 -28.64 -1.62 -13.63
N GLY A 152 -28.29 -2.88 -13.94
CA GLY A 152 -27.92 -3.33 -15.28
C GLY A 152 -26.45 -3.09 -15.67
N TRP A 153 -25.64 -2.43 -14.84
CA TRP A 153 -24.21 -2.30 -15.11
C TRP A 153 -23.48 -3.60 -14.76
N ASN A 154 -22.90 -4.25 -15.76
CA ASN A 154 -21.97 -5.36 -15.55
C ASN A 154 -20.58 -4.86 -15.08
N PRO A 155 -20.13 -5.14 -13.84
CA PRO A 155 -18.79 -4.76 -13.39
C PRO A 155 -17.67 -5.43 -14.20
N HIS A 156 -17.91 -6.64 -14.72
CA HIS A 156 -16.88 -7.44 -15.40
C HIS A 156 -16.86 -7.20 -16.92
N GLN A 157 -17.05 -5.96 -17.36
CA GLN A 157 -16.83 -5.58 -18.76
C GLN A 157 -15.37 -5.87 -19.16
N LYS A 158 -15.19 -6.72 -20.17
CA LYS A 158 -13.88 -7.23 -20.60
C LYS A 158 -12.86 -6.12 -20.84
N CYS A 159 -13.25 -5.03 -21.52
CA CYS A 159 -12.36 -3.91 -21.84
C CYS A 159 -11.86 -3.21 -20.57
N ILE A 160 -12.74 -2.97 -19.59
CA ILE A 160 -12.39 -2.25 -18.37
C ILE A 160 -11.53 -3.13 -17.46
N VAL A 161 -11.90 -4.40 -17.28
CA VAL A 161 -11.10 -5.36 -16.51
C VAL A 161 -9.71 -5.52 -17.13
N LEU A 162 -9.62 -5.60 -18.47
CA LEU A 162 -8.33 -5.63 -19.16
C LEU A 162 -7.51 -4.37 -18.89
N GLY A 163 -8.15 -3.19 -18.90
CA GLY A 163 -7.50 -1.92 -18.53
C GLY A 163 -6.89 -1.96 -17.13
N PHE A 164 -7.63 -2.43 -16.13
CA PHE A 164 -7.09 -2.61 -14.77
C PHE A 164 -5.94 -3.62 -14.74
N ARG A 165 -6.06 -4.75 -15.44
CA ARG A 165 -4.97 -5.77 -15.51
C ARG A 165 -3.68 -5.16 -16.07
N VAL A 166 -3.78 -4.46 -17.19
CA VAL A 166 -2.62 -3.83 -17.84
C VAL A 166 -2.02 -2.76 -16.93
N PHE A 167 -2.87 -1.89 -16.34
CA PHE A 167 -2.43 -0.86 -15.41
C PHE A 167 -1.63 -1.45 -14.24
N PHE A 168 -2.14 -2.51 -13.61
CA PHE A 168 -1.46 -3.12 -12.47
C PHE A 168 -0.16 -3.85 -12.86
N TRP A 169 -0.06 -4.39 -14.08
CA TRP A 169 1.22 -4.88 -14.60
C TRP A 169 2.24 -3.75 -14.82
N VAL A 170 1.81 -2.57 -15.26
CA VAL A 170 2.68 -1.38 -15.30
C VAL A 170 3.13 -0.97 -13.90
N VAL A 171 2.23 -1.02 -12.90
CA VAL A 171 2.59 -0.78 -11.49
C VAL A 171 3.62 -1.80 -10.98
N VAL A 172 3.48 -3.07 -11.37
CA VAL A 172 4.46 -4.13 -11.08
C VAL A 172 5.82 -3.81 -11.71
N PHE A 173 5.83 -3.38 -12.97
CA PHE A 173 7.06 -3.00 -13.65
C PHE A 173 7.79 -1.84 -12.93
N ILE A 174 7.06 -0.78 -12.59
CA ILE A 174 7.59 0.35 -11.78
C ILE A 174 8.06 -0.14 -10.40
N THR A 175 7.34 -1.09 -9.81
CA THR A 175 7.68 -1.72 -8.53
C THR A 175 9.01 -2.44 -8.57
N ILE A 176 9.26 -3.20 -9.64
CA ILE A 176 10.51 -3.92 -9.86
C ILE A 176 11.65 -2.92 -10.12
N LEU A 177 11.46 -1.93 -10.99
CA LEU A 177 12.46 -0.87 -11.25
C LEU A 177 12.83 -0.11 -9.97
N SER A 178 11.84 0.24 -9.17
CA SER A 178 12.04 0.85 -7.85
C SER A 178 12.90 -0.04 -6.96
N GLY A 179 12.61 -1.35 -6.90
CA GLY A 179 13.39 -2.32 -6.14
C GLY A 179 14.82 -2.45 -6.65
N MET A 180 15.02 -2.58 -7.96
CA MET A 180 16.34 -2.64 -8.60
C MET A 180 17.19 -1.42 -8.25
N ASN A 181 16.60 -0.21 -8.23
CA ASN A 181 17.36 0.98 -7.88
C ASN A 181 17.94 0.95 -6.46
N TYR A 182 17.28 0.29 -5.51
CA TYR A 182 17.85 0.06 -4.17
C TYR A 182 19.08 -0.87 -4.22
N PHE A 183 19.13 -1.81 -5.17
CA PHE A 183 20.29 -2.66 -5.40
C PHE A 183 21.40 -1.97 -6.21
N PHE A 184 21.06 -1.05 -7.13
CA PHE A 184 22.03 -0.33 -7.97
C PHE A 184 22.71 0.85 -7.28
N LEU A 185 22.00 1.63 -6.45
CA LEU A 185 22.61 2.69 -5.62
C LEU A 185 23.80 2.14 -4.81
N ARG A 186 23.67 0.90 -4.34
CA ARG A 186 24.73 0.15 -3.65
C ARG A 186 25.97 -0.11 -4.50
N LYS A 187 25.86 -0.39 -5.81
CA LYS A 187 27.05 -0.70 -6.63
C LYS A 187 27.95 0.53 -6.74
N LYS A 188 27.34 1.69 -6.90
CA LYS A 188 28.03 2.98 -7.03
C LYS A 188 28.71 3.42 -5.72
N ASP A 189 28.12 3.15 -4.56
CA ASP A 189 28.73 3.49 -3.27
C ASP A 189 29.89 2.56 -2.89
N ARG A 190 29.81 1.26 -3.26
CA ARG A 190 30.95 0.32 -3.09
C ARG A 190 32.13 0.64 -4.00
N GLU A 191 31.87 1.04 -5.24
CA GLU A 191 32.93 1.41 -6.19
C GLU A 191 33.66 2.68 -5.76
N LYS A 192 33.01 3.58 -5.01
CA LYS A 192 33.67 4.76 -4.43
C LYS A 192 34.53 4.43 -3.21
N SER A 193 34.06 3.56 -2.30
CA SER A 193 34.84 3.18 -1.11
C SER A 193 36.04 2.28 -1.40
N GLY A 194 36.03 1.53 -2.51
CA GLY A 194 37.14 0.65 -2.92
C GLY A 194 38.20 1.34 -3.80
N ASN A 195 37.99 2.60 -4.18
CA ASN A 195 38.95 3.42 -4.93
C ASN A 195 39.66 4.46 -4.03
N GLU A 196 39.32 4.51 -2.74
CA GLU A 196 39.94 5.37 -1.72
C GLU A 196 40.84 4.59 -0.74
N GLU A 197 41.04 3.29 -0.96
CA GLU A 197 42.06 2.43 -0.31
C GLU A 197 43.24 2.18 -1.26
#